data_AF-S7Q839-F1
#
_entry.id   AF-S7Q839-F1
#
_cell.length_a   1.000
_cell.length_b   1.000
_cell.length_c   1.000
_cell.angle_alpha   90.00
_cell.angle_beta   90.00
_cell.angle_gamma   90.00
#
_symmetry.space_group_name_H-M   'P 1'
#
loop_
_entity.id
_entity.type
_entity.pdbx_description
1 polymer ?
#
loop_
_entity_poly.entity_id
_entity_poly.type
_entity_poly.pdbx_seq_one_letter_code
_entity_poly.pdbx_strand_id
1 'polypeptide(L)'
;MERQGAAGKRAAANQLQLSLMEQNFRHFWQRILGWHRFKSGTLHFCGFQVLEPQLTYSIGHIPADARLQVLEGWKKRLENIWDETPLYFAPSSFFDLNFQAGFLMKKEVQEEQKAKKFGLSVGHHLGKSIPTDNQIKARE
;
A
#
# COMPACT_ATOMS: atom_id res chain seq x y z
N MET A 1 19.36 -6.18 -10.25
CA MET A 1 19.23 -4.74 -9.95
C MET A 1 19.10 -4.60 -8.45
N GLU A 2 20.16 -4.15 -7.80
CA GLU A 2 20.24 -4.12 -6.34
C GLU A 2 19.55 -2.84 -5.81
N ARG A 3 18.55 -2.99 -4.94
CA ARG A 3 17.71 -1.88 -4.45
C ARG A 3 18.42 -1.12 -3.34
N GLN A 4 19.42 -0.30 -3.67
CA GLN A 4 20.35 0.25 -2.66
C GLN A 4 20.03 1.68 -2.15
N GLY A 5 18.95 2.35 -2.59
CA GLY A 5 18.72 3.76 -2.21
C GLY A 5 18.08 3.99 -0.84
N ALA A 6 17.14 3.14 -0.41
CA ALA A 6 16.30 3.38 0.77
C ALA A 6 16.07 2.14 1.65
N ALA A 7 16.85 1.08 1.48
CA ALA A 7 16.76 -0.11 2.32
C ALA A 7 16.92 0.26 3.81
N GLY A 8 15.99 -0.21 4.65
CA GLY A 8 15.94 0.12 6.08
C GLY A 8 15.23 1.43 6.43
N LYS A 9 14.76 2.21 5.44
CA LYS A 9 13.94 3.40 5.67
C LYS A 9 12.46 3.07 5.59
N ARG A 10 11.66 3.73 6.43
CA ARG A 10 10.18 3.64 6.42
C ARG A 10 9.58 4.88 5.77
N ALA A 11 8.49 4.70 5.03
CA ALA A 11 7.75 5.79 4.41
C ALA A 11 6.26 5.68 4.77
N ALA A 12 5.73 6.72 5.38
CA ALA A 12 4.29 6.92 5.56
C ALA A 12 3.85 8.09 4.69
N ALA A 13 2.67 7.97 4.10
CA ALA A 13 2.12 9.02 3.26
C ALA A 13 0.80 9.51 3.87
N ASN A 14 0.66 10.83 3.94
CA ASN A 14 -0.51 11.51 4.50
C ASN A 14 -1.22 12.25 3.36
N GLN A 15 -2.48 11.92 3.11
CA GLN A 15 -3.27 12.51 2.04
C GLN A 15 -4.54 13.15 2.60
N LEU A 16 -4.71 14.43 2.27
CA LEU A 16 -5.91 15.20 2.54
C LEU A 16 -6.74 15.29 1.27
N GLN A 17 -8.00 14.87 1.34
CA GLN A 17 -8.93 15.03 0.24
C GLN A 17 -9.90 16.19 0.54
N LEU A 18 -9.90 17.18 -0.35
CA LEU A 18 -10.68 18.41 -0.17
C LEU A 18 -12.17 18.21 -0.49
N SER A 19 -12.49 17.42 -1.53
CA SER A 19 -13.86 17.26 -2.04
C SER A 19 -14.59 16.04 -1.47
N LEU A 20 -15.93 16.15 -1.40
CA LEU A 20 -16.83 15.01 -1.26
C LEU A 20 -16.80 14.21 -2.57
N MET A 21 -16.11 13.08 -2.57
CA MET A 21 -16.27 12.05 -3.60
C MET A 21 -17.29 11.02 -3.13
N GLU A 22 -17.92 10.28 -4.04
CA GLU A 22 -18.75 9.14 -3.66
C GLU A 22 -17.91 8.03 -3.02
N GLN A 23 -18.42 7.33 -2.00
CA GLN A 23 -17.69 6.28 -1.28
C GLN A 23 -17.11 5.22 -2.22
N ASN A 24 -17.87 4.75 -3.20
CA ASN A 24 -17.44 3.72 -4.15
C ASN A 24 -16.26 4.21 -5.02
N PHE A 25 -16.35 5.44 -5.51
CA PHE A 25 -15.28 6.05 -6.30
C PHE A 25 -14.00 6.28 -5.48
N ARG A 26 -14.12 6.65 -4.19
CA ARG A 26 -12.97 6.81 -3.29
C ARG A 26 -12.19 5.52 -3.13
N HIS A 27 -12.88 4.42 -2.82
CA HIS A 27 -12.23 3.12 -2.64
C HIS A 27 -11.57 2.63 -3.93
N PHE A 28 -12.23 2.83 -5.08
CA PHE A 28 -11.68 2.49 -6.38
C PHE A 28 -10.43 3.31 -6.72
N TRP A 29 -10.50 4.63 -6.59
CA TRP A 29 -9.39 5.55 -6.87
C TRP A 29 -8.15 5.23 -6.02
N GLN A 30 -8.35 4.98 -4.72
CA GLN A 30 -7.25 4.66 -3.83
C GLN A 30 -6.69 3.27 -4.08
N ARG A 31 -7.52 2.24 -4.21
CA ARG A 31 -7.00 0.88 -4.42
C ARG A 31 -6.26 0.74 -5.74
N ILE A 32 -6.71 1.40 -6.81
CA ILE A 32 -6.29 1.07 -8.18
C ILE A 32 -5.49 2.20 -8.84
N LEU A 33 -5.99 3.44 -8.82
CA LEU A 33 -5.49 4.48 -9.73
C LEU A 33 -4.33 5.29 -9.15
N GLY A 34 -4.48 5.84 -7.95
CA GLY A 34 -3.49 6.76 -7.38
C GLY A 34 -2.49 6.07 -6.46
N TRP A 35 -3.00 5.32 -5.49
CA TRP A 35 -2.19 4.90 -4.34
C TRP A 35 -1.31 3.70 -4.64
N HIS A 36 -1.83 2.73 -5.38
CA HIS A 36 -1.07 1.55 -5.74
C HIS A 36 0.17 1.92 -6.56
N ARG A 37 0.03 2.83 -7.54
CA ARG A 37 1.15 3.26 -8.37
C ARG A 37 2.23 4.00 -7.57
N PHE A 38 1.83 4.90 -6.68
CA PHE A 38 2.78 5.64 -5.84
C PHE A 38 3.47 4.72 -4.81
N LYS A 39 2.70 3.92 -4.08
CA LYS A 39 3.24 3.04 -3.03
C LYS A 39 4.07 1.89 -3.60
N SER A 40 3.54 1.17 -4.58
CA SER A 40 4.21 0.00 -5.16
C SER A 40 5.29 0.41 -6.17
N GLY A 41 4.96 1.36 -7.05
CA GLY A 41 5.82 1.74 -8.19
C GLY A 41 6.92 2.74 -7.84
N THR A 42 6.76 3.54 -6.78
CA THR A 42 7.79 4.51 -6.36
C THR A 42 8.42 4.10 -5.03
N LEU A 43 7.64 4.05 -3.94
CA LEU A 43 8.22 3.84 -2.61
C LEU A 43 8.79 2.43 -2.44
N HIS A 44 7.99 1.39 -2.67
CA HIS A 44 8.42 0.01 -2.53
C HIS A 44 9.48 -0.38 -3.57
N PHE A 45 9.40 0.18 -4.79
CA PHE A 45 10.42 -0.02 -5.81
C PHE A 45 11.80 0.49 -5.33
N CYS A 46 11.85 1.67 -4.70
CA CYS A 46 13.07 2.23 -4.12
C CYS A 46 13.57 1.50 -2.86
N GLY A 47 12.80 0.55 -2.31
CA GLY A 47 13.18 -0.25 -1.14
C GLY A 47 12.65 0.25 0.20
N PHE A 48 11.73 1.22 0.21
CA PHE A 48 11.08 1.66 1.45
C PHE A 48 10.13 0.61 2.00
N GLN A 49 10.08 0.50 3.33
CA GLN A 49 8.96 -0.13 4.04
C GLN A 49 7.80 0.86 4.08
N VAL A 50 6.73 0.58 3.34
CA VAL A 50 5.60 1.51 3.22
C VAL A 50 4.57 1.22 4.30
N LEU A 51 4.29 2.21 5.14
CA LEU A 51 3.32 2.11 6.23
C LEU A 51 1.88 2.39 5.74
N GLU A 52 0.92 2.17 6.64
CA GLU A 52 -0.48 2.53 6.40
C GLU A 52 -0.60 4.03 6.06
N PRO A 53 -1.44 4.41 5.11
CA PRO A 53 -1.64 5.81 4.77
C PRO A 53 -2.47 6.51 5.83
N GLN A 54 -2.14 7.77 6.16
CA GLN A 54 -3.11 8.63 6.85
C GLN A 54 -4.02 9.25 5.80
N LEU A 55 -5.32 8.96 5.86
CA LEU A 55 -6.30 9.42 4.90
C LEU A 55 -7.35 10.26 5.61
N THR A 56 -7.37 11.56 5.33
CA THR A 56 -8.40 12.45 5.86
C THR A 56 -9.29 12.93 4.72
N TYR A 57 -10.57 12.60 4.82
CA TYR A 57 -11.55 12.90 3.78
C TYR A 57 -12.32 14.18 4.06
N SER A 58 -12.66 14.87 2.97
CA SER A 58 -13.55 16.02 2.97
C SER A 58 -13.16 17.07 4.02
N ILE A 59 -11.86 17.33 4.17
CA ILE A 59 -11.32 18.24 5.19
C ILE A 59 -11.92 19.66 5.08
N GLY A 60 -12.32 20.06 3.86
CA GLY A 60 -13.00 21.35 3.62
C GLY A 60 -14.44 21.41 4.13
N HIS A 61 -15.06 20.26 4.44
CA HIS A 61 -16.44 20.15 4.91
C HIS A 61 -16.54 19.73 6.39
N ILE A 62 -15.43 19.41 7.05
CA ILE A 62 -15.45 19.06 8.47
C ILE A 62 -15.32 20.32 9.35
N PRO A 63 -16.03 20.37 10.49
CA PRO A 63 -16.00 21.51 11.40
C PRO A 63 -14.62 21.65 12.08
N ALA A 64 -14.36 22.83 12.67
CA ALA A 64 -13.04 23.19 13.17
C ALA A 64 -12.53 22.29 14.31
N ASP A 65 -13.43 21.88 15.18
CA ASP A 65 -13.23 20.89 16.23
C ASP A 65 -12.84 19.51 15.68
N ALA A 66 -13.52 19.03 14.63
CA ALA A 66 -13.17 17.78 13.98
C ALA A 66 -11.78 17.84 13.30
N ARG A 67 -11.38 19.00 12.76
CA ARG A 67 -10.01 19.19 12.22
C ARG A 67 -8.96 19.07 13.32
N LEU A 68 -9.22 19.60 14.51
CA LEU A 68 -8.32 19.47 15.67
C LEU A 68 -8.18 18.00 16.09
N GLN A 69 -9.28 17.23 16.10
CA GLN A 69 -9.22 15.80 16.39
C GLN A 69 -8.40 15.01 15.38
N VAL A 70 -8.46 15.36 14.08
CA VAL A 70 -7.60 14.74 13.05
C VAL A 70 -6.13 15.01 13.33
N LEU A 71 -5.77 16.24 13.72
CA LEU A 71 -4.40 16.62 14.03
C LEU A 71 -3.88 15.88 15.28
N GLU A 72 -4.68 15.81 16.35
CA GLU A 72 -4.33 15.07 17.56
C GLU A 72 -4.22 13.56 17.29
N GLY A 73 -5.13 12.99 16.51
CA GLY A 73 -5.06 11.60 16.08
C GLY A 73 -3.78 11.31 15.27
N TRP A 74 -3.37 12.24 14.40
CA TRP A 74 -2.12 12.11 13.66
C TRP A 74 -0.89 12.20 14.56
N LYS A 75 -0.87 13.14 15.50
CA LYS A 75 0.21 13.27 16.49
C LYS A 75 0.37 12.01 17.33
N LYS A 76 -0.74 11.47 17.84
CA LYS A 76 -0.75 10.21 18.60
C LYS A 76 -0.24 9.03 17.78
N ARG A 77 -0.56 8.98 16.49
CA ARG A 77 -0.05 7.94 15.59
C ARG A 77 1.46 8.06 15.38
N LEU A 78 1.98 9.28 15.21
CA LEU A 78 3.41 9.54 15.06
C LEU A 78 4.25 9.05 16.25
N GLU A 79 3.68 8.97 17.46
CA GLU A 79 4.36 8.44 18.65
C GLU A 79 4.74 6.96 18.49
N ASN A 80 3.89 6.15 17.84
CA ASN A 80 4.08 4.70 17.69
C ASN A 80 4.33 4.27 16.23
N ILE A 81 4.57 5.23 15.32
CA ILE A 81 4.66 4.96 13.87
C ILE A 81 5.82 4.02 13.50
N TRP A 82 6.86 3.96 14.34
CA TRP A 82 8.01 3.09 14.10
C TRP A 82 7.76 1.63 14.48
N ASP A 83 6.74 1.36 15.27
CA ASP A 83 6.34 0.01 15.67
C ASP A 83 5.22 -0.56 14.77
N GLU A 84 4.65 0.28 13.89
CA GLU A 84 3.62 -0.15 12.95
C GLU A 84 4.13 -1.22 11.98
N THR A 85 3.28 -2.21 11.72
CA THR A 85 3.49 -3.23 10.69
C THR A 85 3.40 -2.60 9.30
N PRO A 86 4.40 -2.76 8.42
CA PRO A 86 4.34 -2.22 7.07
C PRO A 86 3.31 -2.97 6.21
N LEU A 87 2.87 -2.30 5.15
CA LEU A 87 1.99 -2.89 4.15
C LEU A 87 2.67 -4.05 3.43
N TYR A 88 1.87 -5.07 3.12
CA TYR A 88 2.34 -6.24 2.40
C TYR A 88 2.50 -5.97 0.90
N PHE A 89 3.71 -6.22 0.40
CA PHE A 89 4.03 -6.31 -1.02
C PHE A 89 4.66 -7.67 -1.33
N ALA A 90 4.48 -8.16 -2.56
CA ALA A 90 5.11 -9.39 -3.00
C ALA A 90 6.65 -9.23 -2.94
N PRO A 91 7.36 -10.07 -2.17
CA PRO A 91 8.81 -10.02 -2.09
C PRO A 91 9.46 -10.30 -3.45
N SER A 92 10.63 -9.70 -3.73
CA SER A 92 11.35 -10.00 -4.98
C SER A 92 11.86 -11.44 -5.04
N SER A 93 11.96 -12.14 -3.91
CA SER A 93 12.35 -13.56 -3.88
C SER A 93 11.35 -14.47 -4.60
N PHE A 94 10.11 -14.01 -4.80
CA PHE A 94 9.07 -14.73 -5.54
C PHE A 94 9.24 -14.64 -7.06
N PHE A 95 10.15 -13.81 -7.55
CA PHE A 95 10.37 -13.58 -8.96
C PHE A 95 11.77 -14.01 -9.38
N ASP A 96 11.89 -14.47 -10.62
CA ASP A 96 13.17 -14.78 -11.24
C ASP A 96 13.78 -13.49 -11.79
N LEU A 97 14.65 -12.87 -11.00
CA LEU A 97 15.25 -11.56 -11.29
C LEU A 97 16.35 -11.60 -12.36
N ASN A 98 16.15 -12.36 -13.42
CA ASN A 98 17.07 -12.46 -14.54
C ASN A 98 16.34 -12.17 -15.86
N PHE A 99 17.08 -11.63 -16.84
CA PHE A 99 16.51 -11.25 -18.13
C PHE A 99 16.00 -12.46 -18.94
N GLN A 100 16.63 -13.62 -18.80
CA GLN A 100 16.25 -14.85 -19.52
C GLN A 100 14.89 -15.40 -19.09
N ALA A 101 14.54 -15.25 -17.81
CA ALA A 101 13.27 -15.63 -17.22
C ALA A 101 12.21 -14.52 -17.27
N GLY A 102 12.56 -13.35 -17.82
CA GLY A 102 11.62 -12.25 -18.05
C GLY A 102 11.05 -11.60 -16.78
N PHE A 103 11.72 -11.70 -15.63
CA PHE A 103 11.23 -11.19 -14.34
C PHE A 103 9.87 -11.77 -13.91
N LEU A 104 9.55 -12.98 -14.38
CA LEU A 104 8.31 -13.66 -14.05
C LEU A 104 8.34 -14.25 -12.64
N MET A 105 7.15 -14.48 -12.08
CA MET A 105 7.00 -15.17 -10.80
C MET A 105 7.45 -16.62 -10.94
N LYS A 106 8.20 -17.13 -9.96
CA LYS A 106 8.68 -18.51 -9.91
C LYS A 106 7.51 -19.50 -9.99
N LYS A 107 7.71 -20.62 -10.69
CA LYS A 107 6.67 -21.65 -10.89
C LYS A 107 6.13 -22.22 -9.57
N GLU A 108 7.03 -22.49 -8.62
CA GLU A 108 6.69 -22.97 -7.26
C GLU A 108 5.70 -22.03 -6.56
N VAL A 109 6.00 -20.72 -6.59
CA VAL A 109 5.14 -19.70 -5.99
C VAL A 109 3.80 -19.63 -6.72
N GLN A 110 3.79 -19.71 -8.05
CA GLN A 110 2.53 -19.72 -8.81
C GLN A 110 1.64 -20.91 -8.43
N GLU A 111 2.21 -22.09 -8.24
CA GLU A 111 1.47 -23.30 -7.85
C GLU A 111 0.88 -23.18 -6.44
N GLU A 112 1.65 -22.70 -5.47
CA GLU A 112 1.13 -22.40 -4.13
C GLU A 112 0.01 -21.36 -4.15
N GLN A 113 0.14 -20.35 -5.02
CA GLN A 113 -0.89 -19.33 -5.16
C GLN A 113 -2.14 -19.87 -5.84
N LYS A 114 -2.07 -20.89 -6.70
CA LYS A 114 -3.27 -21.49 -7.35
C LYS A 114 -4.29 -21.97 -6.32
N ALA A 115 -3.85 -22.55 -5.21
CA ALA A 115 -4.71 -23.03 -4.13
C ALA A 115 -5.41 -21.89 -3.32
N LYS A 116 -4.93 -20.64 -3.44
CA LYS A 116 -5.46 -19.51 -2.65
C LYS A 116 -6.61 -18.79 -3.36
N LYS A 117 -7.61 -18.35 -2.60
CA LYS A 117 -8.79 -17.63 -3.10
C LYS A 117 -8.50 -16.19 -3.56
N PHE A 118 -7.54 -15.53 -2.92
CA PHE A 118 -7.16 -14.15 -3.21
C PHE A 118 -5.77 -14.08 -3.85
N GLY A 119 -5.53 -13.04 -4.66
CA GLY A 119 -4.20 -12.75 -5.21
C GLY A 119 -3.24 -12.18 -4.15
N LEU A 120 -1.97 -11.99 -4.51
CA LEU A 120 -0.93 -11.56 -3.55
C LEU A 120 -1.06 -10.09 -3.15
N SER A 121 -1.39 -9.22 -4.11
CA SER A 121 -1.56 -7.77 -3.93
C SER A 121 -2.40 -7.20 -5.06
N VAL A 122 -2.69 -5.89 -5.04
CA VAL A 122 -3.41 -5.21 -6.13
C VAL A 122 -2.73 -5.45 -7.49
N GLY A 123 -1.41 -5.26 -7.58
CA GLY A 123 -0.65 -5.44 -8.82
C GLY A 123 -0.34 -6.90 -9.16
N HIS A 124 -0.44 -7.82 -8.19
CA HIS A 124 -0.20 -9.25 -8.37
C HIS A 124 -1.45 -10.05 -8.02
N HIS A 125 -2.59 -9.66 -8.61
CA HIS A 125 -3.87 -10.30 -8.34
C HIS A 125 -4.04 -11.65 -9.07
N LEU A 126 -3.20 -11.94 -10.08
CA LEU A 126 -3.16 -13.22 -10.81
C LEU A 126 -4.53 -13.64 -11.41
N GLY A 127 -5.36 -12.67 -11.82
CA GLY A 127 -6.72 -12.91 -12.29
C GLY A 127 -7.72 -13.31 -11.20
N LYS A 128 -7.31 -13.29 -9.92
CA LYS A 128 -8.14 -13.62 -8.75
C LYS A 128 -8.69 -12.38 -8.08
N SER A 129 -9.55 -12.58 -7.08
CA SER A 129 -10.05 -11.50 -6.23
C SER A 129 -8.89 -10.80 -5.52
N ILE A 130 -8.89 -9.47 -5.56
CA ILE A 130 -7.90 -8.63 -4.87
C ILE A 130 -8.17 -8.70 -3.36
N PRO A 131 -7.14 -8.91 -2.51
CA PRO A 131 -7.34 -8.87 -1.06
C PRO A 131 -7.91 -7.52 -0.62
N THR A 132 -8.89 -7.55 0.27
CA THR A 132 -9.51 -6.35 0.85
C THR A 132 -8.43 -5.51 1.53
N ASP A 133 -8.45 -4.19 1.30
CA ASP A 133 -7.58 -3.20 1.92
C ASP A 133 -6.06 -3.40 1.81
N ASN A 134 -5.55 -4.22 0.89
CA ASN A 134 -4.11 -4.53 0.76
C ASN A 134 -3.15 -3.31 0.59
N GLN A 135 -3.67 -2.11 0.31
CA GLN A 135 -2.87 -0.87 0.17
C GLN A 135 -3.23 0.21 1.21
N ILE A 136 -4.19 -0.12 2.07
CA ILE A 136 -4.78 0.78 3.07
C ILE A 136 -4.51 0.24 4.47
N LYS A 137 -4.55 -1.08 4.68
CA LYS A 137 -4.26 -1.74 5.96
C LYS A 137 -3.15 -2.78 5.85
N ALA A 138 -2.33 -2.86 6.89
CA ALA A 138 -1.38 -3.94 7.09
C ALA A 138 -2.14 -5.25 7.39
N ARG A 139 -1.47 -6.38 7.17
CA ARG A 139 -2.03 -7.67 7.58
C ARG A 139 -1.79 -7.84 9.08
N GLU A 140 -2.85 -8.16 9.83
CA GLU A 140 -2.76 -8.64 11.21
C GLU A 140 -2.09 -10.03 11.27
#